data_AF-A0A1M4M4S9-F1
#
_entry.id   AF-A0A1M4M4S9-F1
#
_cell.length_a   1.000
_cell.length_b   1.000
_cell.length_c   1.000
_cell.angle_alpha   90.00
_cell.angle_beta   90.00
_cell.angle_gamma   90.00
#
_symmetry.space_group_name_H-M   'P 1'
#
loop_
_entity.id
_entity.type
_entity.pdbx_description
1 polymer ?
#
loop_
_entity_poly.entity_id
_entity_poly.type
_entity_poly.pdbx_seq_one_letter_code
_entity_poly.pdbx_strand_id
1 'polypeptide(L)' 'MKRIVIDVYDEKDGKLNGLIDIRSNEYGFSYGNDITGHGLQCKHDSESNEYRKLMFRLDRITDLVRKIEGSEGI' A
#
# COMPACT_ATOMS: atom_id res chain seq x y z
N MET A 1 -10.57 -7.01 17.29
CA MET A 1 -10.85 -7.12 15.84
C MET A 1 -9.59 -6.68 15.10
N LYS A 2 -9.10 -7.43 14.12
CA LYS A 2 -7.93 -7.00 13.33
C LYS A 2 -8.44 -6.24 12.11
N ARG A 3 -7.99 -4.99 11.91
CA ARG A 3 -8.45 -4.13 10.82
C ARG A 3 -7.27 -3.60 10.02
N ILE A 4 -7.43 -3.57 8.70
CA ILE A 4 -6.54 -2.85 7.78
C ILE A 4 -7.38 -1.72 7.21
N VAL A 5 -6.83 -0.51 7.22
CA VAL A 5 -7.41 0.66 6.57
C VAL A 5 -6.56 0.97 5.35
N ILE A 6 -7.21 1.20 4.22
CA ILE A 6 -6.59 1.58 2.96
C ILE A 6 -7.23 2.91 2.58
N ASP A 7 -6.44 3.98 2.62
CA ASP A 7 -6.82 5.31 2.20
C ASP A 7 -6.15 5.59 0.84
N VAL A 8 -6.94 5.99 -0.15
CA VAL A 8 -6.49 6.29 -1.51
C VAL A 8 -6.67 7.77 -1.76
N TYR A 9 -5.58 8.45 -2.11
CA TYR A 9 -5.55 9.87 -2.42
C TYR A 9 -5.26 10.05 -3.90
N ASP A 10 -6.09 10.82 -4.60
CA ASP A 10 -5.90 11.19 -6.01
C ASP A 10 -5.39 12.64 -6.10
N GLU A 11 -4.41 12.89 -6.97
CA GLU A 11 -4.06 14.24 -7.39
C GLU A 11 -4.82 14.60 -8.67
N LYS A 12 -5.83 15.48 -8.52
CA LYS A 12 -6.53 16.36 -9.48
C LYS A 12 -7.05 15.79 -10.83
N ASP A 13 -6.55 14.68 -11.33
CA ASP A 13 -6.73 14.26 -12.72
C ASP A 13 -7.71 13.07 -12.87
N GLY A 14 -8.36 12.64 -11.79
CA GLY A 14 -9.40 11.60 -11.81
C GLY A 14 -8.86 10.21 -12.15
N LYS A 15 -7.59 9.96 -11.87
CA LYS A 15 -6.91 8.67 -12.05
C LYS A 15 -6.30 8.27 -10.72
N LEU A 16 -6.42 7.00 -10.34
CA LEU A 16 -5.77 6.40 -9.16
C LEU A 16 -4.22 6.38 -9.25
N ASN A 17 -3.60 7.56 -9.30
CA ASN A 17 -2.17 7.82 -9.49
C ASN A 17 -1.50 8.40 -8.24
N GLY A 18 -2.25 8.74 -7.19
CA GLY A 18 -1.69 9.34 -5.99
C GLY A 18 -1.27 8.32 -4.92
N LEU A 19 -1.32 8.74 -3.66
CA LEU A 19 -0.83 7.97 -2.53
C LEU A 19 -1.85 6.89 -2.13
N ILE A 20 -1.36 5.66 -1.96
CA ILE A 20 -2.07 4.60 -1.25
C ILE A 20 -1.41 4.45 0.12
N ASP A 21 -2.17 4.79 1.17
CA ASP A 21 -1.77 4.62 2.58
C ASP A 21 -2.48 3.40 3.18
N ILE A 22 -1.70 2.43 3.63
CA ILE A 22 -2.20 1.19 4.25
C ILE A 22 -1.66 1.11 5.67
N ARG A 23 -2.56 1.01 6.64
CA ARG A 23 -2.20 0.98 8.06
C ARG A 23 -3.00 -0.05 8.86
N SER A 24 -2.33 -0.63 9.85
CA SER A 24 -2.96 -1.46 10.87
C SER A 24 -2.20 -1.38 12.19
N ASN A 25 -2.86 -0.84 13.21
CA ASN A 25 -2.30 -0.77 14.56
C ASN A 25 -2.14 -2.17 15.16
N GLU A 26 -3.08 -3.08 14.92
CA GLU A 26 -3.06 -4.43 15.47
C GLU A 26 -1.96 -5.30 14.85
N TYR A 27 -1.70 -5.14 13.55
CA TYR A 27 -0.59 -5.83 12.90
C TYR A 27 0.74 -5.09 13.08
N GLY A 28 0.71 -3.80 13.43
CA GLY A 28 1.87 -2.99 13.76
C GLY A 28 2.64 -2.55 12.51
N PHE A 29 1.93 -2.00 11.51
CA PHE A 29 2.55 -1.47 10.31
C PHE A 29 1.82 -0.24 9.73
N SER A 30 2.60 0.58 9.01
CA SER A 30 2.16 1.62 8.10
C SER A 30 2.92 1.46 6.79
N TYR A 31 2.24 1.63 5.67
CA TYR A 31 2.82 1.49 4.34
C TYR A 31 2.27 2.57 3.42
N GLY A 32 3.18 3.30 2.78
CA GLY A 32 2.84 4.29 1.77
C GLY A 32 3.37 3.85 0.41
N ASN A 33 2.58 4.06 -0.64
CA ASN A 33 3.00 3.87 -2.02
C ASN A 33 2.45 4.98 -2.89
N ASP A 34 3.34 5.79 -3.43
CA ASP A 34 3.05 6.88 -4.36
C ASP A 34 3.82 6.70 -5.67
N ILE A 35 3.77 7.70 -6.55
CA ILE A 35 4.46 7.68 -7.84
C ILE A 35 6.00 7.74 -7.73
N THR A 36 6.52 8.23 -6.61
CA THR A 36 7.96 8.43 -6.37
C THR A 36 8.61 7.23 -5.68
N GLY A 37 7.82 6.42 -4.99
CA GLY A 37 8.29 5.21 -4.33
C GLY A 37 7.29 4.59 -3.37
N HIS A 38 7.78 3.62 -2.61
CA HIS A 38 7.00 2.94 -1.58
C HIS A 38 7.87 2.64 -0.36
N GLY A 39 7.26 2.57 0.81
CA GLY A 39 7.95 2.38 2.07
C GLY A 39 7.08 1.69 3.11
N LEU A 40 7.71 0.82 3.91
CA LEU A 40 7.09 0.08 5.01
C LEU A 40 7.75 0.45 6.33
N GLN A 41 6.95 0.93 7.27
CA GLN A 41 7.32 1.01 8.68
C GLN A 41 6.55 -0.05 9.44
N CYS A 42 7.25 -0.97 10.09
CA CYS A 42 6.61 -2.03 10.88
C CYS A 42 7.49 -2.49 12.03
N LYS A 43 6.94 -3.35 12.89
CA LYS A 43 7.65 -3.94 14.03
C LYS A 43 8.75 -4.94 13.67
N HIS A 44 8.90 -5.31 12.40
CA HIS A 44 9.90 -6.28 11.94
C HIS A 44 11.16 -5.55 11.47
N ASP A 45 12.31 -6.17 11.70
CA ASP A 45 13.60 -5.68 11.19
C ASP A 45 13.60 -5.67 9.65
N SER A 46 14.15 -4.62 9.04
CA SER A 46 14.17 -4.46 7.57
C SER A 46 14.86 -5.59 6.82
N GLU A 47 15.81 -6.28 7.46
CA GLU A 47 16.51 -7.42 6.85
C GLU A 47 15.77 -8.75 7.07
N SER A 48 14.76 -8.77 7.94
CA SER A 48 14.03 -9.98 8.30
C SER A 48 13.16 -10.51 7.16
N ASN A 49 12.96 -11.83 7.17
CA ASN A 49 12.08 -12.50 6.21
C ASN A 49 10.60 -12.07 6.39
N GLU A 50 10.20 -11.75 7.61
CA GLU A 50 8.86 -11.26 7.95
C GLU A 50 8.62 -9.88 7.33
N TYR A 51 9.59 -8.97 7.41
CA TYR A 51 9.54 -7.67 6.73
C TYR A 51 9.38 -7.85 5.22
N ARG A 52 10.23 -8.66 4.59
CA ARG A 52 10.17 -8.93 3.14
C ARG A 52 8.82 -9.52 2.72
N LYS A 53 8.29 -10.48 3.49
CA LYS A 53 6.97 -11.08 3.24
C LYS A 53 5.83 -10.09 3.43
N LEU A 54 5.92 -9.18 4.41
CA LEU A 54 4.91 -8.15 4.63
C LEU A 54 4.94 -7.12 3.48
N MET A 55 6.11 -6.62 3.13
CA MET A 55 6.34 -5.71 2.01
C MET A 55 5.74 -6.27 0.72
N PHE A 56 6.10 -7.50 0.35
CA PHE A 56 5.57 -8.17 -0.85
C PHE A 56 4.04 -8.27 -0.86
N ARG A 57 3.41 -8.51 0.29
CA ARG A 57 1.94 -8.58 0.37
C ARG A 57 1.31 -7.20 0.20
N LEU A 58 1.90 -6.16 0.79
CA LEU A 58 1.40 -4.79 0.70
C LEU A 58 1.56 -4.22 -0.71
N ASP A 59 2.66 -4.53 -1.39
CA ASP A 59 2.85 -4.21 -2.81
C ASP A 59 1.74 -4.84 -3.67
N ARG A 60 1.43 -6.12 -3.42
CA ARG A 60 0.33 -6.81 -4.12
C ARG A 60 -1.04 -6.22 -3.83
N ILE A 61 -1.32 -5.81 -2.59
CA ILE A 61 -2.58 -5.16 -2.23
C ILE A 61 -2.69 -3.82 -2.97
N THR A 62 -1.62 -3.05 -3.00
CA THR A 62 -1.57 -1.75 -3.69
C THR A 62 -1.79 -1.89 -5.19
N ASP A 63 -1.16 -2.88 -5.83
CA ASP A 63 -1.38 -3.20 -7.24
C ASP A 63 -2.85 -3.56 -7.52
N LEU A 64 -3.48 -4.33 -6.63
CA LEU A 64 -4.91 -4.62 -6.73
C LEU A 64 -5.77 -3.37 -6.58
N VAL A 65 -5.47 -2.51 -5.61
CA VAL A 65 -6.19 -1.24 -5.39
C VAL A 65 -6.13 -0.35 -6.63
N ARG A 66 -4.97 -0.22 -7.28
CA ARG A 66 -4.83 0.54 -8.53
C ARG A 66 -5.65 -0.04 -9.68
N LYS A 67 -5.85 -1.35 -9.70
CA LYS A 67 -6.66 -2.03 -10.73
C LYS A 67 -8.16 -1.89 -10.54
N ILE A 68 -8.64 -1.49 -9.35
CA ILE A 68 -10.07 -1.34 -9.06
C ILE A 68 -10.74 -0.28 -9.95
N GLU A 69 -10.03 0.80 -10.31
CA GLU A 69 -10.60 1.87 -11.15
C GLU A 69 -10.45 1.66 -12.67
N GLY A 70 -9.70 0.65 -13.12
CA GLY A 70 -9.61 0.33 -14.55
C GLY A 70 -8.83 1.35 -15.38
N SER A 71 -7.52 1.13 -15.50
CA SER A 71 -6.75 1.60 -16.65
C SER A 71 -6.29 0.40 -17.48
N GLU A 72 -7.23 -0.42 -17.93
CA GLU A 72 -7.02 -1.09 -19.22
C GLU A 72 -7.35 -0.03 -20.28
N GLY A 73 -6.31 0.42 -20.99
CA GLY A 73 -6.48 1.36 -22.09
C GLY A 73 -7.52 0.83 -23.08
N ILE A 74 -8.54 1.64 -23.34
CA ILE A 74 -9.33 1.62 -24.58
C ILE A 74 -8.77 2.72 -25.48
#